data_AF-A0AAW2N7U7-F1
#
_entry.id   AF-A0AAW2N7U7-F1
#
_cell.length_a   1.000
_cell.length_b   1.000
_cell.length_c   1.000
_cell.angle_alpha   90.00
_cell.angle_beta   90.00
_cell.angle_gamma   90.00
#
_symmetry.space_group_name_H-M   'P 1'
#
loop_
_entity.id
_entity.type
_entity.pdbx_description
1 polymer ?
#
loop_
_entity_poly.entity_id
_entity_poly.type
_entity_poly.pdbx_seq_one_letter_code
_entity_poly.pdbx_strand_id
1 'polypeptide(L)'
;MEGISPDRDSVESATKRSSISSGGRAQDRKEFFRRFVDSEILKANLTDWFETISECNASPAFDVPFELIDLQKFDYALEGVQFQQLIRMPNAIHVSTSSDVEATAYLALEDFLHTSAHSLLEAFWGHENDVMPFYVSSLYDGNLKFYEAEKAIAKGKLRGLCASAIMLKNQRHPQGKWDDIVELALLRPDVGSLASVEDDPIPPFSIIGEALFFALRVLLARSISRSHIPLSLNSFYVLLVDSQNGSVVKVEGDLNKLEFDLNNVYESAAAWFKNHSQIAISPVDRIWNKLGNANWGDIGALQVLYATFHSITQYAGMPKNTIED
;
A
#
# COMPACT_ATOMS: atom_id res chain seq x y z
N MET A 1 -15.79 -44.56 74.55
CA MET A 1 -15.86 -44.72 73.09
C MET A 1 -14.60 -44.11 72.51
N GLU A 2 -13.75 -44.99 72.00
CA GLU A 2 -12.46 -44.74 71.34
C GLU A 2 -12.65 -44.24 69.89
N GLY A 3 -11.59 -43.68 69.29
CA GLY A 3 -11.46 -43.45 67.84
C GLY A 3 -10.78 -42.11 67.50
N ILE A 4 -9.44 -41.97 67.49
CA ILE A 4 -8.46 -42.31 66.43
C ILE A 4 -8.36 -41.25 65.30
N SER A 5 -7.18 -40.63 65.17
CA SER A 5 -6.59 -39.88 64.00
C SER A 5 -6.02 -40.89 62.96
N PRO A 6 -5.43 -40.61 61.76
CA PRO A 6 -5.13 -39.39 60.98
C PRO A 6 -5.34 -39.50 59.42
N ASP A 7 -4.89 -38.48 58.66
CA ASP A 7 -4.41 -38.39 57.25
C ASP A 7 -5.03 -39.20 56.08
N ARG A 8 -5.35 -38.49 54.97
CA ARG A 8 -4.76 -38.72 53.61
C ARG A 8 -5.25 -37.77 52.50
N ASP A 9 -4.27 -37.17 51.83
CA ASP A 9 -4.09 -36.95 50.38
C ASP A 9 -4.98 -36.01 49.56
N SER A 10 -4.32 -34.95 49.03
CA SER A 10 -4.36 -34.43 47.64
C SER A 10 -5.70 -33.93 47.09
N VAL A 11 -5.81 -32.73 46.50
CA VAL A 11 -5.24 -32.39 45.19
C VAL A 11 -4.88 -30.91 45.14
N GLU A 12 -3.60 -30.64 44.88
CA GLU A 12 -3.07 -29.42 44.28
C GLU A 12 -3.83 -29.14 42.97
N SER A 13 -4.79 -28.21 42.99
CA SER A 13 -5.29 -27.62 41.76
C SER A 13 -4.43 -26.39 41.46
N ALA A 14 -3.28 -26.67 40.84
CA ALA A 14 -2.46 -25.69 40.16
C ALA A 14 -3.34 -24.92 39.17
N THR A 15 -3.82 -23.74 39.58
CA THR A 15 -4.33 -22.76 38.64
C THR A 15 -3.11 -22.23 37.90
N LYS A 16 -2.71 -22.94 36.84
CA LYS A 16 -1.81 -22.44 35.81
C LYS A 16 -2.40 -21.12 35.33
N ARG A 17 -1.86 -20.01 35.85
CA ARG A 17 -1.98 -18.70 35.22
C ARG A 17 -1.40 -18.83 33.82
N SER A 18 -2.27 -19.08 32.84
CA SER A 18 -1.97 -18.83 31.45
C SER A 18 -2.01 -17.32 31.20
N SER A 19 -1.18 -16.57 31.92
CA SER A 19 -0.81 -15.21 31.51
C SER A 19 0.27 -15.33 30.44
N ILE A 20 -0.11 -15.85 29.28
CA ILE A 20 0.71 -15.75 28.08
C ILE A 20 0.79 -14.26 27.77
N SER A 21 2.01 -13.75 27.87
CA SER A 21 2.43 -12.36 27.73
C SER A 21 2.00 -11.77 26.37
N SER A 22 0.79 -11.23 26.30
CA SER A 22 0.36 -10.39 25.18
C SER A 22 1.19 -9.10 25.08
N GLY A 23 1.77 -8.65 26.20
CA GLY A 23 2.66 -7.49 26.27
C GLY A 23 3.98 -7.67 25.49
N GLY A 24 4.61 -8.85 25.60
CA GLY A 24 5.86 -9.16 24.89
C GLY A 24 5.69 -9.12 23.37
N ARG A 25 4.69 -9.83 22.84
CA ARG A 25 4.43 -9.87 21.39
C ARG A 25 4.15 -8.48 20.78
N ALA A 26 3.39 -7.63 21.48
CA ALA A 26 3.14 -6.27 21.03
C ALA A 26 4.39 -5.37 21.07
N GLN A 27 5.32 -5.65 21.99
CA GLN A 27 6.59 -4.97 22.08
C GLN A 27 7.57 -5.45 20.99
N ASP A 28 7.60 -6.75 20.71
CA ASP A 28 8.41 -7.32 19.63
C ASP A 28 7.96 -6.77 18.27
N ARG A 29 6.64 -6.65 18.02
CA ARG A 29 6.11 -5.99 16.81
C ARG A 29 6.62 -4.56 16.65
N LYS A 30 6.62 -3.78 17.74
CA LYS A 30 7.10 -2.39 17.73
C LYS A 30 8.60 -2.31 17.44
N GLU A 31 9.37 -3.20 18.03
CA GLU A 31 10.82 -3.23 17.83
C GLU A 31 11.18 -3.73 16.43
N PHE A 32 10.48 -4.74 15.92
CA PHE A 32 10.58 -5.19 14.54
C PHE A 32 10.33 -4.05 13.55
N PHE A 33 9.22 -3.32 13.71
CA PHE A 33 8.90 -2.15 12.86
C PHE A 33 9.96 -1.04 12.91
N ARG A 34 10.63 -0.86 14.06
CA ARG A 34 11.73 0.11 14.21
C ARG A 34 13.01 -0.32 13.51
N ARG A 35 13.28 -1.63 13.45
CA ARG A 35 14.47 -2.20 12.79
C ARG A 35 14.28 -2.39 11.28
N PHE A 36 13.05 -2.60 10.84
CA PHE A 36 12.72 -2.84 9.44
C PHE A 36 12.64 -1.53 8.63
N VAL A 37 13.78 -0.92 8.30
CA VAL A 37 13.83 0.46 7.72
C VAL A 37 14.47 0.57 6.34
N ASP A 38 15.02 -0.52 5.82
CA ASP A 38 15.84 -0.53 4.60
C ASP A 38 15.21 -1.42 3.52
N SER A 39 14.80 -0.81 2.40
CA SER A 39 14.21 -1.52 1.27
C SER A 39 15.21 -2.39 0.52
N GLU A 40 16.49 -1.99 0.44
CA GLU A 40 17.51 -2.72 -0.30
C GLU A 40 17.81 -4.07 0.35
N ILE A 41 17.85 -4.12 1.68
CA ILE A 41 18.08 -5.37 2.41
C ILE A 41 16.90 -6.34 2.19
N LEU A 42 15.65 -5.85 2.20
CA LEU A 42 14.51 -6.71 1.89
C LEU A 42 14.59 -7.25 0.46
N LYS A 43 14.90 -6.39 -0.52
CA LYS A 43 15.02 -6.78 -1.93
C LYS A 43 16.07 -7.88 -2.12
N ALA A 44 17.22 -7.76 -1.46
CA ALA A 44 18.25 -8.79 -1.49
C ALA A 44 17.72 -10.15 -0.98
N ASN A 45 16.93 -10.16 0.10
CA ASN A 45 16.34 -11.38 0.66
C ASN A 45 15.20 -12.00 -0.19
N LEU A 46 14.64 -11.20 -1.11
CA LEU A 46 13.59 -11.63 -2.04
C LEU A 46 14.12 -12.00 -3.43
N THR A 47 15.40 -11.72 -3.73
CA THR A 47 15.97 -11.89 -5.08
C THR A 47 15.85 -13.33 -5.59
N ASP A 48 16.33 -14.32 -4.83
CA ASP A 48 16.22 -15.74 -5.20
C ASP A 48 14.77 -16.20 -5.42
N TRP A 49 13.83 -15.59 -4.69
CA TRP A 49 12.40 -15.91 -4.83
C TRP A 49 11.82 -15.33 -6.12
N PHE A 50 12.18 -14.10 -6.47
CA PHE A 50 11.80 -13.51 -7.76
C PHE A 50 12.41 -14.28 -8.94
N GLU A 51 13.65 -14.74 -8.83
CA GLU A 51 14.28 -15.61 -9.84
C GLU A 51 13.50 -16.92 -10.00
N THR A 52 13.13 -17.56 -8.89
CA THR A 52 12.33 -18.79 -8.91
C THR A 52 10.96 -18.58 -9.57
N ILE A 53 10.31 -17.44 -9.31
CA ILE A 53 9.04 -17.08 -9.94
C ILE A 53 9.24 -16.87 -11.46
N SER A 54 10.33 -16.21 -11.87
CA SER A 54 10.64 -15.96 -13.27
C SER A 54 10.96 -17.23 -14.07
N GLU A 55 11.53 -18.25 -13.43
CA GLU A 55 11.89 -19.53 -14.09
C GLU A 55 10.68 -20.47 -14.27
N CYS A 56 9.66 -20.33 -13.42
CA CYS A 56 8.41 -21.10 -13.47
C CYS A 56 7.47 -20.59 -14.57
N ASN A 57 7.82 -20.83 -15.84
CA ASN A 57 7.09 -20.42 -17.06
C ASN A 57 5.67 -21.04 -17.25
N ALA A 58 4.97 -21.45 -16.18
CA ALA A 58 3.72 -22.22 -16.27
C ALA A 58 2.43 -21.40 -16.04
N SER A 59 2.53 -20.15 -15.57
CA SER A 59 1.40 -19.23 -15.32
C SER A 59 1.92 -17.78 -15.22
N PRO A 60 1.08 -16.74 -15.24
CA PRO A 60 1.54 -15.42 -14.82
C PRO A 60 2.19 -15.52 -13.43
N ALA A 61 3.32 -14.83 -13.26
CA ALA A 61 4.15 -14.84 -12.05
C ALA A 61 3.36 -14.45 -10.78
N PHE A 62 2.31 -13.65 -10.94
CA PHE A 62 1.41 -13.18 -9.91
C PHE A 62 -0.03 -13.19 -10.40
N ASP A 63 -0.98 -13.32 -9.48
CA ASP A 63 -2.40 -13.11 -9.78
C ASP A 63 -2.66 -11.64 -10.15
N VAL A 64 -3.71 -11.35 -10.91
CA VAL A 64 -4.15 -9.96 -11.14
C VAL A 64 -5.08 -9.50 -10.01
N PRO A 65 -4.99 -8.24 -9.55
CA PRO A 65 -5.77 -7.76 -8.41
C PRO A 65 -7.26 -7.57 -8.74
N PHE A 66 -7.59 -7.37 -10.02
CA PHE A 66 -8.95 -7.09 -10.49
C PHE A 66 -9.24 -7.88 -11.76
N GLU A 67 -10.45 -8.41 -11.88
CA GLU A 67 -10.92 -9.02 -13.11
C GLU A 67 -11.36 -7.94 -14.11
N LEU A 68 -11.22 -8.20 -15.41
CA LEU A 68 -11.61 -7.25 -16.45
C LEU A 68 -13.11 -6.88 -16.38
N ILE A 69 -13.95 -7.84 -16.01
CA ILE A 69 -15.40 -7.63 -15.87
C ILE A 69 -15.69 -6.64 -14.75
N ASP A 70 -14.93 -6.68 -13.64
CA ASP A 70 -15.11 -5.74 -12.54
C ASP A 70 -14.66 -4.33 -12.94
N LEU A 71 -13.57 -4.22 -13.71
CA LEU A 71 -13.12 -2.93 -14.25
C LEU A 71 -14.13 -2.34 -15.24
N GLN A 72 -14.79 -3.17 -16.06
CA GLN A 72 -15.84 -2.72 -16.97
C GLN A 72 -17.08 -2.21 -16.23
N LYS A 73 -17.51 -2.92 -15.18
CA LYS A 73 -18.61 -2.44 -14.33
C LYS A 73 -18.25 -1.15 -13.63
N PHE A 74 -17.01 -1.04 -13.16
CA PHE A 74 -16.52 0.17 -12.52
C PHE A 74 -16.45 1.35 -13.48
N ASP A 75 -15.98 1.15 -14.71
CA ASP A 75 -15.99 2.18 -15.77
C ASP A 75 -17.40 2.71 -16.02
N TYR A 76 -18.38 1.81 -16.14
CA TYR A 76 -19.78 2.19 -16.27
C TYR A 76 -20.30 2.97 -15.04
N ALA A 77 -19.94 2.56 -13.84
CA ALA A 77 -20.29 3.28 -12.61
C ALA A 77 -19.61 4.66 -12.48
N LEU A 78 -18.53 4.90 -13.22
CA LEU A 78 -17.87 6.20 -13.31
C LEU A 78 -18.49 7.12 -14.38
N GLU A 79 -19.46 6.65 -15.17
CA GLU A 79 -20.15 7.50 -16.13
C GLU A 79 -20.81 8.70 -15.43
N GLY A 80 -20.41 9.91 -15.82
CA GLY A 80 -20.91 11.16 -15.24
C GLY A 80 -20.14 11.65 -14.00
N VAL A 81 -19.15 10.90 -13.51
CA VAL A 81 -18.23 11.37 -12.47
C VAL A 81 -17.30 12.43 -13.06
N GLN A 82 -17.27 13.60 -12.42
CA GLN A 82 -16.43 14.71 -12.86
C GLN A 82 -15.06 14.61 -12.19
N PHE A 83 -14.05 14.25 -12.98
CA PHE A 83 -12.65 14.42 -12.60
C PHE A 83 -12.17 15.79 -13.04
N GLN A 84 -11.65 16.58 -12.10
CA GLN A 84 -11.12 17.91 -12.39
C GLN A 84 -9.90 17.84 -13.32
N GLN A 85 -9.59 18.96 -13.99
CA GLN A 85 -8.38 19.06 -14.79
C GLN A 85 -7.15 19.04 -13.89
N LEU A 86 -6.27 18.08 -14.11
CA LEU A 86 -5.05 17.88 -13.33
C LEU A 86 -3.87 18.71 -13.84
N ILE A 87 -2.87 18.88 -12.96
CA ILE A 87 -1.49 19.16 -13.35
C ILE A 87 -1.03 18.06 -14.32
N ARG A 88 -0.48 18.46 -15.46
CA ARG A 88 -0.02 17.52 -16.48
C ARG A 88 1.21 16.77 -16.00
N MET A 89 1.16 15.45 -16.08
CA MET A 89 2.33 14.60 -15.86
C MET A 89 3.39 14.91 -16.91
N PRO A 90 4.62 15.31 -16.52
CA PRO A 90 5.66 15.60 -17.49
C PRO A 90 6.07 14.33 -18.24
N ASN A 91 6.09 14.40 -19.56
CA ASN A 91 6.43 13.26 -20.40
C ASN A 91 7.95 13.10 -20.53
N ALA A 92 8.49 11.93 -20.17
CA ALA A 92 9.91 11.62 -20.30
C ALA A 92 10.45 11.70 -21.74
N ILE A 93 9.60 11.52 -22.77
CA ILE A 93 10.00 11.59 -24.19
C ILE A 93 10.40 13.01 -24.61
N HIS A 94 9.85 14.04 -23.96
CA HIS A 94 10.00 15.44 -24.40
C HIS A 94 10.89 16.28 -23.49
N VAL A 95 11.34 15.74 -22.36
CA VAL A 95 11.87 16.56 -21.28
C VAL A 95 13.14 15.96 -20.69
N SER A 96 14.22 16.75 -20.64
CA SER A 96 15.47 16.38 -19.96
C SER A 96 15.23 16.07 -18.48
N THR A 97 15.97 15.11 -17.91
CA THR A 97 15.97 14.71 -16.48
C THR A 97 16.47 15.83 -15.55
N SER A 98 15.74 16.94 -15.50
CA SER A 98 16.01 18.07 -14.62
C SER A 98 15.21 17.96 -13.32
N SER A 99 15.71 18.56 -12.25
CA SER A 99 15.02 18.61 -10.96
C SER A 99 13.62 19.20 -11.04
N ASP A 100 13.39 20.15 -11.94
CA ASP A 100 12.11 20.84 -12.07
C ASP A 100 11.03 19.89 -12.61
N VAL A 101 11.45 18.89 -13.37
CA VAL A 101 10.57 17.91 -14.04
C VAL A 101 10.18 16.82 -13.07
N GLU A 102 11.14 16.34 -12.30
CA GLU A 102 10.89 15.44 -11.17
C GLU A 102 9.97 16.11 -10.14
N ALA A 103 10.21 17.39 -9.81
CA ALA A 103 9.32 18.16 -8.93
C ALA A 103 7.90 18.28 -9.49
N THR A 104 7.75 18.58 -10.78
CA THR A 104 6.44 18.65 -11.45
C THR A 104 5.73 17.30 -11.46
N ALA A 105 6.47 16.19 -11.60
CA ALA A 105 5.90 14.85 -11.58
C ALA A 105 5.32 14.49 -10.20
N TYR A 106 6.00 14.85 -9.11
CA TYR A 106 5.44 14.66 -7.76
C TYR A 106 4.19 15.51 -7.53
N LEU A 107 4.17 16.76 -7.99
CA LEU A 107 2.98 17.61 -7.90
C LEU A 107 1.81 17.05 -8.73
N ALA A 108 2.09 16.55 -9.94
CA ALA A 108 1.08 15.91 -10.78
C ALA A 108 0.53 14.62 -10.15
N LEU A 109 1.40 13.82 -9.50
CA LEU A 109 0.98 12.63 -8.78
C LEU A 109 0.13 12.97 -7.55
N GLU A 110 0.52 13.96 -6.75
CA GLU A 110 -0.27 14.38 -5.58
C GLU A 110 -1.65 14.90 -6.00
N ASP A 111 -1.72 15.71 -7.06
CA ASP A 111 -2.97 16.24 -7.61
C ASP A 111 -3.88 15.14 -8.18
N PHE A 112 -3.29 14.15 -8.85
CA PHE A 112 -4.00 12.96 -9.31
C PHE A 112 -4.58 12.15 -8.15
N LEU A 113 -3.79 11.82 -7.13
CA LEU A 113 -4.28 11.06 -5.97
C LEU A 113 -5.38 11.81 -5.23
N HIS A 114 -5.21 13.13 -5.08
CA HIS A 114 -6.21 13.97 -4.42
C HIS A 114 -7.53 13.97 -5.20
N THR A 115 -7.47 14.19 -6.51
CA THR A 115 -8.65 14.24 -7.39
C THR A 115 -9.33 12.88 -7.47
N SER A 116 -8.56 11.79 -7.63
CA SER A 116 -9.09 10.42 -7.61
C SER A 116 -9.84 10.13 -6.32
N ALA A 117 -9.22 10.37 -5.16
CA ALA A 117 -9.88 10.14 -3.87
C ALA A 117 -11.11 11.03 -3.67
N HIS A 118 -11.04 12.29 -4.10
CA HIS A 118 -12.14 13.25 -3.96
C HIS A 118 -13.34 12.85 -4.81
N SER A 119 -13.13 12.69 -6.12
CA SER A 119 -14.19 12.38 -7.07
C SER A 119 -14.83 11.02 -6.75
N LEU A 120 -14.06 10.01 -6.34
CA LEU A 120 -14.62 8.71 -5.93
C LEU A 120 -15.44 8.83 -4.64
N LEU A 121 -14.94 9.54 -3.63
CA LEU A 121 -15.68 9.71 -2.39
C LEU A 121 -17.00 10.45 -2.61
N GLU A 122 -16.95 11.53 -3.37
CA GLU A 122 -18.13 12.33 -3.75
C GLU A 122 -19.15 11.48 -4.53
N ALA A 123 -18.69 10.73 -5.53
CA ALA A 123 -19.55 9.91 -6.38
C ALA A 123 -20.21 8.74 -5.62
N PHE A 124 -19.48 8.04 -4.76
CA PHE A 124 -19.93 6.78 -4.18
C PHE A 124 -20.42 6.86 -2.72
N TRP A 125 -19.94 7.82 -1.93
CA TRP A 125 -20.36 8.03 -0.54
C TRP A 125 -21.15 9.34 -0.32
N GLY A 126 -21.08 10.30 -1.24
CA GLY A 126 -21.80 11.57 -1.18
C GLY A 126 -21.24 12.58 -0.16
N HIS A 127 -21.85 13.76 -0.08
CA HIS A 127 -21.38 14.92 0.72
C HIS A 127 -21.69 14.87 2.21
N GLU A 128 -21.74 13.70 2.84
CA GLU A 128 -22.47 13.55 4.10
C GLU A 128 -21.93 14.35 5.31
N ASN A 129 -20.79 15.05 5.18
CA ASN A 129 -20.31 16.02 6.17
C ASN A 129 -19.55 17.24 5.59
N ASP A 130 -19.54 17.48 4.27
CA ASP A 130 -18.71 18.49 3.54
C ASP A 130 -17.18 18.48 3.82
N VAL A 131 -16.69 17.68 4.76
CA VAL A 131 -15.27 17.61 5.13
C VAL A 131 -14.66 16.35 4.53
N MET A 132 -13.84 16.54 3.50
CA MET A 132 -12.98 15.50 2.93
C MET A 132 -12.14 14.82 4.02
N PRO A 133 -12.30 13.51 4.30
CA PRO A 133 -11.62 12.81 5.39
C PRO A 133 -10.17 12.45 5.04
N PHE A 134 -9.78 12.62 3.77
CA PHE A 134 -8.44 12.31 3.28
C PHE A 134 -7.62 13.56 2.98
N TYR A 135 -6.30 13.41 2.99
CA TYR A 135 -5.36 14.37 2.43
C TYR A 135 -4.21 13.61 1.78
N VAL A 136 -3.47 14.27 0.89
CA VAL A 136 -2.32 13.68 0.21
C VAL A 136 -1.02 14.23 0.81
N SER A 137 -0.02 13.36 0.97
CA SER A 137 1.30 13.77 1.42
C SER A 137 2.40 12.87 0.88
N SER A 138 3.56 13.43 0.59
CA SER A 138 4.72 12.69 0.10
C SER A 138 5.61 12.15 1.22
N LEU A 139 6.03 10.90 1.08
CA LEU A 139 6.98 10.24 1.96
C LEU A 139 8.41 10.67 1.63
N TYR A 140 9.15 11.08 2.66
CA TYR A 140 10.57 11.38 2.57
C TYR A 140 11.41 10.22 3.12
N ASP A 141 12.23 9.62 2.26
CA ASP A 141 13.01 8.42 2.53
C ASP A 141 13.97 8.60 3.72
N GLY A 142 14.70 9.72 3.76
CA GLY A 142 15.74 9.95 4.77
C GLY A 142 15.27 10.01 6.23
N ASN A 143 13.97 10.15 6.48
CA ASN A 143 13.42 10.07 7.85
C ASN A 143 12.07 9.35 7.96
N LEU A 144 11.57 8.78 6.86
CA LEU A 144 10.30 8.08 6.76
C LEU A 144 9.10 8.89 7.30
N LYS A 145 9.11 10.21 7.07
CA LYS A 145 8.03 11.15 7.45
C LYS A 145 7.34 11.73 6.22
N PHE A 146 6.11 12.19 6.44
CA PHE A 146 5.24 12.75 5.41
C PHE A 146 5.35 14.28 5.36
N TYR A 147 5.44 14.81 4.14
CA TYR A 147 5.45 16.23 3.82
C TYR A 147 4.71 16.44 2.50
N GLU A 148 3.93 17.49 2.37
CA GLU A 148 3.43 17.91 1.04
C GLU A 148 4.60 18.12 0.07
N ALA A 149 4.47 17.66 -1.18
CA ALA A 149 5.53 17.75 -2.17
C ALA A 149 6.00 19.19 -2.34
N GLU A 150 5.08 20.16 -2.43
CA GLU A 150 5.40 21.59 -2.54
C GLU A 150 6.32 22.07 -1.40
N LYS A 151 6.03 21.69 -0.15
CA LYS A 151 6.84 22.04 1.02
C LYS A 151 8.21 21.35 1.00
N ALA A 152 8.30 20.13 0.50
CA ALA A 152 9.57 19.41 0.37
C ALA A 152 10.44 20.04 -0.74
N ILE A 153 9.84 20.35 -1.89
CA ILE A 153 10.46 21.02 -3.03
C ILE A 153 10.98 22.39 -2.63
N ALA A 154 10.16 23.22 -1.96
CA ALA A 154 10.56 24.55 -1.49
C ALA A 154 11.74 24.51 -0.50
N LYS A 155 11.95 23.39 0.19
CA LYS A 155 13.07 23.15 1.12
C LYS A 155 14.29 22.49 0.45
N GLY A 156 14.27 22.30 -0.87
CA GLY A 156 15.35 21.63 -1.62
C GLY A 156 15.46 20.14 -1.32
N LYS A 157 14.40 19.50 -0.83
CA LYS A 157 14.37 18.08 -0.41
C LYS A 157 13.80 17.12 -1.47
N LEU A 158 13.77 17.54 -2.73
CA LEU A 158 13.20 16.75 -3.83
C LEU A 158 13.79 15.33 -3.91
N ARG A 159 15.12 15.19 -3.93
CA ARG A 159 15.81 13.91 -4.10
C ARG A 159 15.54 12.86 -3.02
N GLY A 160 14.93 13.25 -1.90
CA GLY A 160 14.56 12.30 -0.85
C GLY A 160 13.07 11.97 -0.83
N LEU A 161 12.27 12.53 -1.73
CA LEU A 161 10.89 12.06 -1.92
C LEU A 161 10.94 10.67 -2.54
N CYS A 162 10.19 9.73 -2.00
CA CYS A 162 10.16 8.35 -2.50
C CYS A 162 8.77 7.84 -2.83
N ALA A 163 7.71 8.39 -2.23
CA ALA A 163 6.32 7.99 -2.47
C ALA A 163 5.35 9.13 -2.21
N SER A 164 4.11 9.03 -2.70
CA SER A 164 2.97 9.88 -2.33
C SER A 164 1.87 9.03 -1.71
N ALA A 165 1.21 9.48 -0.65
CA ALA A 165 0.24 8.71 0.09
C ALA A 165 -1.10 9.43 0.19
N ILE A 166 -2.19 8.69 0.01
CA ILE A 166 -3.52 9.11 0.48
C ILE A 166 -3.58 8.75 1.97
N MET A 167 -3.88 9.72 2.82
CA MET A 167 -3.85 9.57 4.27
C MET A 167 -5.16 10.02 4.93
N LEU A 168 -5.56 9.33 5.99
CA LEU A 168 -6.67 9.73 6.85
C LEU A 168 -6.32 10.97 7.66
N LYS A 169 -7.21 11.97 7.67
CA LYS A 169 -7.09 13.13 8.53
C LYS A 169 -7.24 12.73 9.99
N ASN A 170 -6.16 12.89 10.75
CA ASN A 170 -6.14 12.65 12.18
C ASN A 170 -5.93 13.98 12.93
N GLN A 171 -6.98 14.51 13.55
CA GLN A 171 -6.89 15.79 14.29
C GLN A 171 -5.85 15.76 15.42
N ARG A 172 -5.55 14.58 15.97
CA ARG A 172 -4.55 14.44 17.04
C ARG A 172 -3.12 14.42 16.50
N HIS A 173 -2.94 14.07 15.22
CA HIS A 173 -1.64 13.89 14.59
C HIS A 173 -1.64 14.48 13.17
N PRO A 174 -1.59 15.81 13.03
CA PRO A 174 -1.69 16.48 11.73
C PRO A 174 -0.47 16.23 10.83
N GLN A 175 0.62 15.66 11.36
CA GLN A 175 1.83 15.35 10.59
C GLN A 175 1.78 13.97 9.91
N GLY A 176 0.68 13.23 10.08
CA GLY A 176 0.49 11.90 9.51
C GLY A 176 1.32 10.81 10.18
N LYS A 177 0.77 9.60 10.24
CA LYS A 177 1.46 8.39 10.67
C LYS A 177 1.30 7.27 9.64
N TRP A 178 2.17 6.27 9.77
CA TRP A 178 2.12 5.08 8.93
C TRP A 178 0.80 4.30 9.02
N ASP A 179 0.10 4.36 10.16
CA ASP A 179 -1.22 3.74 10.31
C ASP A 179 -2.37 4.58 9.73
N ASP A 180 -2.13 5.86 9.43
CA ASP A 180 -3.10 6.73 8.77
C ASP A 180 -3.09 6.56 7.23
N ILE A 181 -2.14 5.81 6.66
CA ILE A 181 -2.04 5.62 5.20
C ILE A 181 -3.17 4.74 4.69
N VAL A 182 -3.89 5.23 3.69
CA VAL A 182 -4.97 4.54 2.98
C VAL A 182 -4.42 3.77 1.79
N GLU A 183 -3.62 4.46 0.97
CA GLU A 183 -2.99 3.94 -0.26
C GLU A 183 -1.65 4.68 -0.47
N LEU A 184 -0.69 4.03 -1.13
CA LEU A 184 0.62 4.59 -1.44
C LEU A 184 0.89 4.52 -2.94
N ALA A 185 1.51 5.54 -3.52
CA ALA A 185 1.96 5.59 -4.90
C ALA A 185 3.48 5.82 -4.98
N LEU A 186 4.18 4.93 -5.68
CA LEU A 186 5.61 5.02 -5.95
C LEU A 186 5.82 5.59 -7.35
N LEU A 187 6.38 6.80 -7.42
CA LEU A 187 6.84 7.39 -8.67
C LEU A 187 8.23 6.84 -9.00
N ARG A 188 8.34 5.91 -9.95
CA ARG A 188 9.63 5.34 -10.36
C ARG A 188 9.79 5.46 -11.87
N PRO A 189 11.01 5.73 -12.38
CA PRO A 189 11.26 5.61 -13.81
C PRO A 189 11.08 4.15 -14.23
N ASP A 190 10.70 3.94 -15.49
CA ASP A 190 10.69 2.64 -16.15
C ASP A 190 9.78 1.59 -15.49
N VAL A 191 8.62 2.01 -14.96
CA VAL A 191 7.57 1.07 -14.52
C VAL A 191 7.11 0.24 -15.72
N GLY A 192 6.86 0.89 -16.86
CA GLY A 192 6.68 0.21 -18.14
C GLY A 192 7.97 0.21 -18.95
N SER A 193 8.71 -0.90 -18.94
CA SER A 193 9.86 -1.06 -19.85
C SER A 193 9.37 -1.40 -21.26
N LEU A 194 9.82 -0.65 -22.27
CA LEU A 194 9.59 -0.93 -23.70
C LEU A 194 10.21 -2.26 -24.19
N ALA A 195 10.89 -3.02 -23.31
CA ALA A 195 11.69 -4.18 -23.67
C ALA A 195 10.96 -5.54 -23.59
N SER A 196 9.80 -5.63 -22.94
CA SER A 196 9.04 -6.88 -22.88
C SER A 196 8.00 -6.94 -24.01
N VAL A 197 8.23 -7.84 -24.97
CA VAL A 197 7.32 -8.22 -26.05
C VAL A 197 6.24 -9.21 -25.54
N GLU A 198 6.10 -9.34 -24.21
CA GLU A 198 5.09 -10.19 -23.60
C GLU A 198 3.76 -9.45 -23.50
N ASP A 199 2.67 -10.19 -23.72
CA ASP A 199 1.32 -9.65 -23.85
C ASP A 199 0.80 -8.96 -22.57
N ASP A 200 1.47 -9.11 -21.42
CA ASP A 200 1.16 -8.45 -20.13
C ASP A 200 2.46 -8.04 -19.38
N PRO A 201 3.01 -6.83 -19.60
CA PRO A 201 4.25 -6.41 -18.96
C PRO A 201 4.06 -6.25 -17.44
N ILE A 202 4.82 -7.00 -16.64
CA ILE A 202 4.87 -6.86 -15.17
C ILE A 202 5.97 -5.83 -14.82
N PRO A 203 5.80 -5.02 -13.76
CA PRO A 203 6.84 -4.11 -13.30
C PRO A 203 8.16 -4.83 -12.95
N PRO A 204 9.33 -4.20 -13.09
CA PRO A 204 10.60 -4.78 -12.67
C PRO A 204 10.58 -5.24 -11.20
N PHE A 205 11.16 -6.43 -10.91
CA PHE A 205 11.20 -6.99 -9.55
C PHE A 205 11.84 -6.05 -8.51
N SER A 206 12.77 -5.19 -8.93
CA SER A 206 13.33 -4.15 -8.05
C SER A 206 12.24 -3.19 -7.53
N ILE A 207 11.32 -2.77 -8.39
CA ILE A 207 10.21 -1.87 -8.04
C ILE A 207 9.17 -2.64 -7.20
N ILE A 208 8.90 -3.89 -7.56
CA ILE A 208 7.98 -4.76 -6.79
C ILE A 208 8.51 -4.93 -5.36
N GLY A 209 9.79 -5.27 -5.17
CA GLY A 209 10.37 -5.47 -3.84
C GLY A 209 10.33 -4.20 -2.99
N GLU A 210 10.45 -3.02 -3.60
CA GLU A 210 10.24 -1.74 -2.91
C GLU A 210 8.77 -1.52 -2.51
N ALA A 211 7.82 -1.85 -3.38
CA ALA A 211 6.39 -1.82 -3.04
C ALA A 211 6.06 -2.75 -1.87
N LEU A 212 6.61 -3.98 -1.88
CA LEU A 212 6.44 -4.94 -0.80
C LEU A 212 7.00 -4.42 0.52
N PHE A 213 8.17 -3.76 0.50
CA PHE A 213 8.74 -3.11 1.69
C PHE A 213 7.76 -2.11 2.31
N PHE A 214 7.24 -1.19 1.50
CA PHE A 214 6.32 -0.17 2.01
C PHE A 214 4.98 -0.76 2.45
N ALA A 215 4.45 -1.74 1.71
CA ALA A 215 3.23 -2.43 2.07
C ALA A 215 3.34 -3.10 3.45
N LEU A 216 4.42 -3.85 3.70
CA LEU A 216 4.63 -4.48 5.01
C LEU A 216 4.81 -3.44 6.12
N ARG A 217 5.48 -2.31 5.87
CA ARG A 217 5.57 -1.23 6.86
C ARG A 217 4.19 -0.68 7.23
N VAL A 218 3.30 -0.48 6.27
CA VAL A 218 1.93 -0.03 6.54
C VAL A 218 1.14 -1.08 7.32
N LEU A 219 1.16 -2.34 6.88
CA LEU A 219 0.48 -3.43 7.57
C LEU A 219 0.98 -3.57 9.02
N LEU A 220 2.29 -3.51 9.24
CA LEU A 220 2.89 -3.53 10.58
C LEU A 220 2.42 -2.35 11.42
N ALA A 221 2.45 -1.13 10.87
CA ALA A 221 2.01 0.07 11.59
C ALA A 221 0.54 -0.03 12.02
N ARG A 222 -0.34 -0.49 11.12
CA ARG A 222 -1.76 -0.77 11.42
C ARG A 222 -1.90 -1.82 12.53
N SER A 223 -1.11 -2.90 12.49
CA SER A 223 -1.14 -3.98 13.51
C SER A 223 -0.66 -3.55 14.90
N ILE A 224 0.15 -2.49 14.98
CA ILE A 224 0.70 -1.93 16.21
C ILE A 224 -0.22 -0.84 16.77
N SER A 225 -0.97 -0.16 15.89
CA SER A 225 -1.81 0.95 16.27
C SER A 225 -2.98 0.51 17.15
N ARG A 226 -3.45 1.46 17.96
CA ARG A 226 -4.69 1.32 18.75
C ARG A 226 -5.87 2.04 18.09
N SER A 227 -5.69 2.50 16.85
CA SER A 227 -6.75 3.15 16.09
C SER A 227 -7.88 2.14 15.82
N HIS A 228 -9.12 2.63 15.81
CA HIS A 228 -10.32 1.82 15.53
C HIS A 228 -10.45 1.42 14.05
N ILE A 229 -9.32 1.33 13.35
CA ILE A 229 -9.27 0.83 11.98
C ILE A 229 -9.63 -0.66 12.06
N PRO A 230 -10.65 -1.14 11.32
CA PRO A 230 -11.08 -2.53 11.39
C PRO A 230 -9.89 -3.48 11.19
N LEU A 231 -9.74 -4.47 12.07
CA LEU A 231 -8.70 -5.51 12.00
C LEU A 231 -8.79 -6.39 10.73
N SER A 232 -9.82 -6.22 9.89
CA SER A 232 -9.95 -6.87 8.59
C SER A 232 -9.06 -6.29 7.50
N LEU A 233 -8.27 -5.23 7.77
CA LEU A 233 -7.33 -4.63 6.81
C LEU A 233 -6.00 -5.40 6.71
N ASN A 234 -6.08 -6.69 6.39
CA ASN A 234 -4.91 -7.50 6.08
C ASN A 234 -4.40 -7.26 4.65
N SER A 235 -5.05 -6.38 3.89
CA SER A 235 -4.66 -6.01 2.54
C SER A 235 -4.24 -4.54 2.43
N PHE A 236 -3.34 -4.26 1.50
CA PHE A 236 -2.87 -2.93 1.18
C PHE A 236 -2.56 -2.82 -0.31
N TYR A 237 -2.90 -1.68 -0.90
CA TYR A 237 -2.64 -1.36 -2.30
C TYR A 237 -1.48 -0.37 -2.40
N VAL A 238 -0.55 -0.68 -3.32
CA VAL A 238 0.55 0.20 -3.72
C VAL A 238 0.45 0.43 -5.22
N LEU A 239 0.33 1.69 -5.61
CA LEU A 239 0.35 2.12 -7.00
C LEU A 239 1.80 2.29 -7.43
N LEU A 240 2.13 1.78 -8.60
CA LEU A 240 3.41 1.99 -9.28
C LEU A 240 3.14 2.88 -10.47
N VAL A 241 3.79 4.04 -10.54
CA VAL A 241 3.51 5.04 -11.57
C VAL A 241 4.82 5.56 -12.16
N ASP A 242 4.86 5.69 -13.47
CA ASP A 242 5.88 6.45 -14.19
C ASP A 242 5.23 7.62 -14.97
N SER A 243 6.01 8.29 -15.82
CA SER A 243 5.53 9.43 -16.62
C SER A 243 4.42 9.10 -17.66
N GLN A 244 4.14 7.82 -17.91
CA GLN A 244 3.22 7.34 -18.95
C GLN A 244 2.30 6.22 -18.47
N ASN A 245 2.83 5.28 -17.69
CA ASN A 245 2.19 4.04 -17.31
C ASN A 245 2.04 3.91 -15.80
N GLY A 246 1.28 2.90 -15.39
CA GLY A 246 1.33 2.42 -14.03
C GLY A 246 0.74 1.01 -13.88
N SER A 247 0.82 0.52 -12.66
CA SER A 247 0.41 -0.82 -12.24
C SER A 247 0.01 -0.77 -10.76
N VAL A 248 -0.76 -1.75 -10.32
CA VAL A 248 -1.24 -1.88 -8.94
C VAL A 248 -0.66 -3.15 -8.32
N VAL A 249 -0.05 -3.01 -7.16
CA VAL A 249 0.38 -4.13 -6.30
C VAL A 249 -0.57 -4.22 -5.11
N LYS A 250 -1.32 -5.31 -5.02
CA LYS A 250 -2.11 -5.68 -3.84
C LYS A 250 -1.31 -6.68 -3.01
N VAL A 251 -1.08 -6.34 -1.75
CA VAL A 251 -0.45 -7.24 -0.77
C VAL A 251 -1.47 -7.60 0.28
N GLU A 252 -1.71 -8.88 0.49
CA GLU A 252 -2.63 -9.39 1.51
C GLU A 252 -1.99 -10.49 2.35
N GLY A 253 -2.20 -10.52 3.66
CA GLY A 253 -1.69 -11.63 4.48
C GLY A 253 -1.95 -11.49 5.98
N ASP A 254 -1.87 -12.62 6.69
CA ASP A 254 -2.05 -12.65 8.15
C ASP A 254 -0.73 -12.36 8.87
N LEU A 255 -0.61 -11.15 9.44
CA LEU A 255 0.54 -10.74 10.26
C LEU A 255 0.68 -11.53 11.57
N ASN A 256 -0.32 -12.33 11.97
CA ASN A 256 -0.15 -13.24 13.09
C ASN A 256 0.74 -14.44 12.75
N LYS A 257 0.98 -14.71 11.48
CA LYS A 257 1.94 -15.72 10.99
C LYS A 257 3.33 -15.16 10.73
N LEU A 258 3.53 -13.85 10.85
CA LEU A 258 4.85 -13.24 10.80
C LEU A 258 5.62 -13.59 12.06
N GLU A 259 6.79 -14.20 11.89
CA GLU A 259 7.76 -14.42 12.97
C GLU A 259 8.48 -13.09 13.26
N PHE A 260 8.44 -12.66 14.52
CA PHE A 260 9.08 -11.41 14.95
C PHE A 260 10.48 -11.67 15.50
N ASP A 261 11.37 -12.28 14.69
CA ASP A 261 12.78 -12.42 15.05
C ASP A 261 13.49 -11.08 14.92
N LEU A 262 13.82 -10.47 16.07
CA LEU A 262 14.48 -9.18 16.13
C LEU A 262 15.92 -9.20 15.62
N ASN A 263 16.54 -10.38 15.50
CA ASN A 263 17.89 -10.54 14.97
C ASN A 263 17.91 -10.63 13.44
N ASN A 264 16.85 -11.14 12.82
CA ASN A 264 16.78 -11.42 11.39
C ASN A 264 15.50 -10.84 10.74
N VAL A 265 15.20 -9.57 11.01
CA VAL A 265 13.92 -8.95 10.62
C VAL A 265 13.61 -9.04 9.12
N TYR A 266 14.63 -8.99 8.26
CA TYR A 266 14.46 -9.05 6.81
C TYR A 266 14.25 -10.47 6.29
N GLU A 267 14.93 -11.46 6.87
CA GLU A 267 14.70 -12.88 6.54
C GLU A 267 13.30 -13.29 6.98
N SER A 268 12.86 -12.90 8.19
CA SER A 268 11.51 -13.17 8.66
C SER A 268 10.44 -12.51 7.78
N ALA A 269 10.66 -11.26 7.36
CA ALA A 269 9.78 -10.55 6.43
C ALA A 269 9.71 -11.28 5.07
N ALA A 270 10.86 -11.66 4.51
CA ALA A 270 10.92 -12.38 3.25
C ALA A 270 10.25 -13.76 3.35
N ALA A 271 10.44 -14.50 4.43
CA ALA A 271 9.78 -15.77 4.68
C ALA A 271 8.26 -15.62 4.80
N TRP A 272 7.77 -14.53 5.41
CA TRP A 272 6.35 -14.23 5.48
C TRP A 272 5.75 -13.95 4.10
N PHE A 273 6.42 -13.17 3.25
CA PHE A 273 5.96 -12.95 1.87
C PHE A 273 5.82 -14.27 1.11
N LYS A 274 6.84 -15.13 1.19
CA LYS A 274 6.90 -16.41 0.47
C LYS A 274 5.82 -17.40 0.91
N ASN A 275 5.49 -17.44 2.20
CA ASN A 275 4.69 -18.53 2.77
C ASN A 275 3.31 -18.11 3.30
N HIS A 276 3.11 -16.82 3.57
CA HIS A 276 1.98 -16.33 4.37
C HIS A 276 1.31 -15.07 3.79
N SER A 277 1.71 -14.65 2.59
CA SER A 277 1.09 -13.54 1.87
C SER A 277 0.53 -14.00 0.52
N GLN A 278 -0.45 -13.26 0.03
CA GLN A 278 -0.91 -13.27 -1.34
C GLN A 278 -0.55 -11.92 -1.96
N ILE A 279 0.17 -11.97 -3.07
CA ILE A 279 0.58 -10.79 -3.83
C ILE A 279 -0.08 -10.88 -5.19
N ALA A 280 -0.86 -9.87 -5.53
CA ALA A 280 -1.45 -9.71 -6.84
C ALA A 280 -0.93 -8.43 -7.49
N ILE A 281 -0.57 -8.50 -8.77
CA ILE A 281 0.05 -7.40 -9.52
C ILE A 281 -0.69 -7.24 -10.82
N SER A 282 -1.16 -6.03 -11.12
CA SER A 282 -1.79 -5.76 -12.40
C SER A 282 -0.75 -5.59 -13.52
N PRO A 283 -1.11 -5.86 -14.78
CA PRO A 283 -0.28 -5.48 -15.92
C PRO A 283 0.06 -4.00 -15.90
N VAL A 284 1.18 -3.63 -16.52
CA VAL A 284 1.57 -2.24 -16.69
C VAL A 284 0.81 -1.66 -17.87
N ASP A 285 -0.10 -0.74 -17.54
CA ASP A 285 -0.99 -0.10 -18.50
C ASP A 285 -0.79 1.40 -18.52
N ARG A 286 -1.17 2.02 -19.63
CA ARG A 286 -1.07 3.47 -19.80
C ARG A 286 -2.06 4.21 -18.89
N ILE A 287 -1.56 5.22 -18.18
CA ILE A 287 -2.38 6.15 -17.37
C ILE A 287 -2.40 7.54 -18.02
N TRP A 288 -1.26 7.99 -18.53
CA TRP A 288 -1.08 9.34 -19.04
C TRP A 288 -1.02 9.35 -20.56
N ASN A 289 -1.84 10.16 -21.20
CA ASN A 289 -1.75 10.34 -22.65
C ASN A 289 -0.48 11.13 -23.03
N LYS A 290 -0.23 11.30 -24.34
CA LYS A 290 1.02 11.92 -24.83
C LYS A 290 1.20 13.37 -24.37
N LEU A 291 0.12 14.04 -23.96
CA LEU A 291 0.11 15.40 -23.44
C LEU A 291 0.24 15.47 -21.92
N GLY A 292 0.35 14.33 -21.23
CA GLY A 292 0.45 14.25 -19.78
C GLY A 292 -0.90 14.33 -19.05
N ASN A 293 -2.03 14.27 -19.75
CA ASN A 293 -3.33 14.22 -19.08
C ASN A 293 -3.67 12.78 -18.69
N ALA A 294 -4.27 12.58 -17.51
CA ALA A 294 -4.82 11.29 -17.12
C ALA A 294 -5.89 10.86 -18.12
N ASN A 295 -5.84 9.59 -18.55
CA ASN A 295 -6.86 9.00 -19.38
C ASN A 295 -7.79 8.13 -18.54
N TRP A 296 -8.79 8.75 -17.91
CA TRP A 296 -9.62 8.12 -16.88
C TRP A 296 -10.39 6.87 -17.32
N GLY A 297 -10.67 6.70 -18.61
CA GLY A 297 -11.35 5.54 -19.17
C GLY A 297 -10.42 4.46 -19.74
N ASP A 298 -9.09 4.65 -19.70
CA ASP A 298 -8.16 3.58 -20.07
C ASP A 298 -7.98 2.60 -18.90
N ILE A 299 -7.67 1.34 -19.24
CA ILE A 299 -7.51 0.23 -18.29
C ILE A 299 -6.54 0.59 -17.15
N GLY A 300 -5.40 1.22 -17.45
CA GLY A 300 -4.41 1.58 -16.42
C GLY A 300 -4.93 2.60 -15.41
N ALA A 301 -5.67 3.61 -15.88
CA ALA A 301 -6.28 4.57 -14.97
C ALA A 301 -7.43 3.94 -14.16
N LEU A 302 -8.22 3.06 -14.77
CA LEU A 302 -9.29 2.33 -14.09
C LEU A 302 -8.74 1.40 -13.00
N GLN A 303 -7.65 0.66 -13.25
CA GLN A 303 -7.00 -0.17 -12.24
C GLN A 303 -6.59 0.65 -11.03
N VAL A 304 -5.96 1.81 -11.25
CA VAL A 304 -5.53 2.72 -10.18
C VAL A 304 -6.73 3.29 -9.42
N LEU A 305 -7.74 3.80 -10.13
CA LEU A 305 -8.97 4.32 -9.50
C LEU A 305 -9.70 3.23 -8.69
N TYR A 306 -9.73 2.00 -9.19
CA TYR A 306 -10.40 0.91 -8.51
C TYR A 306 -9.63 0.47 -7.26
N ALA A 307 -8.30 0.48 -7.29
CA ALA A 307 -7.47 0.32 -6.10
C ALA A 307 -7.74 1.42 -5.06
N THR A 308 -7.85 2.68 -5.49
CA THR A 308 -8.22 3.79 -4.62
C THR A 308 -9.63 3.60 -4.05
N PHE A 309 -10.60 3.17 -4.86
CA PHE A 309 -11.97 2.89 -4.42
C PHE A 309 -12.03 1.79 -3.34
N HIS A 310 -11.32 0.67 -3.55
CA HIS A 310 -11.22 -0.40 -2.56
C HIS A 310 -10.53 0.07 -1.29
N SER A 311 -9.48 0.88 -1.43
CA SER A 311 -8.79 1.50 -0.30
C SER A 311 -9.71 2.44 0.48
N ILE A 312 -10.56 3.23 -0.18
CA ILE A 312 -11.57 4.07 0.49
C ILE A 312 -12.62 3.19 1.20
N THR A 313 -13.12 2.15 0.54
CA THR A 313 -14.13 1.24 1.09
C THR A 313 -13.67 0.59 2.40
N GLN A 314 -12.39 0.24 2.49
CA GLN A 314 -11.75 -0.28 3.70
C GLN A 314 -11.90 0.65 4.93
N TYR A 315 -12.02 1.96 4.70
CA TYR A 315 -12.07 2.97 5.76
C TYR A 315 -13.43 3.65 5.92
N ALA A 316 -14.08 3.99 4.82
CA ALA A 316 -15.39 4.64 4.78
C ALA A 316 -16.56 3.66 4.93
N GLY A 317 -16.29 2.35 4.84
CA GLY A 317 -17.32 1.32 4.79
C GLY A 317 -17.95 1.21 3.40
N MET A 318 -19.07 0.49 3.29
CA MET A 318 -19.73 0.27 2.00
C MET A 318 -20.18 1.59 1.36
N PRO A 319 -20.00 1.76 0.03
CA PRO A 319 -20.54 2.91 -0.69
C PRO A 319 -22.07 2.90 -0.67
N LYS A 320 -22.66 4.08 -0.88
CA LYS A 320 -24.12 4.24 -1.00
C LYS A 320 -24.61 3.93 -2.40
N ASN A 321 -23.81 4.32 -3.39
CA ASN A 321 -24.03 3.97 -4.78
C ASN A 321 -23.23 2.70 -5.06
N THR A 322 -23.90 1.62 -5.46
CA THR A 322 -23.25 0.36 -5.77
C THR A 322 -22.62 0.42 -7.16
N ILE A 323 -21.54 -0.34 -7.36
CA ILE A 323 -20.96 -0.60 -8.68
C ILE A 323 -21.76 -1.67 -9.43
N GLU A 324 -22.76 -2.28 -8.77
CA GLU A 324 -23.66 -3.27 -9.36
C GLU A 324 -24.85 -2.59 -10.03
N ASP A 325 -24.97 -2.81 -11.34
CA ASP A 325 -26.23 -3.02 -12.07
C ASP A 325 -26.37 -4.52 -12.41
#